data_AF-A0A380BAN1-F1
#
_entry.id   AF-A0A380BAN1-F1
#
_cell.length_a   1.000
_cell.length_b   1.000
_cell.length_c   1.000
_cell.angle_alpha   90.00
_cell.angle_beta   90.00
_cell.angle_gamma   90.00
#
_symmetry.space_group_name_H-M   'P 1'
#
loop_
_entity.id
_entity.type
_entity.pdbx_description
1 polymer ?
#
loop_
_entity_poly.entity_id
_entity_poly.type
_entity_poly.pdbx_seq_one_letter_code
_entity_poly.pdbx_strand_id
1 'polypeptide(L)'
;MLSVITSIKKGYAGLDQVPLNELKKVVNYHIVYYAFDKLKFTNYQPQGVDKVEPLRAGLYYKHRTRSKDEISTLPDPVTGATRKIFHKDRFLPVFSNMHFATKGIDAKSNYAYFYPESTWNDGGFNMSNARVQEYAIPTDNGYVYILDDVIEPLETLHTVLEKQTELCRFPAYL
;
A
#
# COMPACT_ATOMS: atom_id res chain seq x y z
N MET A 1 6.06 17.09 -7.64
CA MET A 1 6.83 15.98 -8.24
C MET A 1 6.04 14.68 -8.18
N LEU A 2 5.64 14.19 -6.99
CA LEU A 2 4.80 13.00 -6.80
C LEU A 2 3.54 12.97 -7.71
N SER A 3 2.80 14.08 -7.72
CA SER A 3 1.53 14.21 -8.44
C SER A 3 1.66 14.27 -9.97
N VAL A 4 2.82 14.68 -10.49
CA VAL A 4 3.10 14.76 -11.93
C VAL A 4 3.49 13.38 -12.48
N ILE A 5 4.23 12.59 -11.70
CA ILE A 5 4.56 11.20 -12.07
C ILE A 5 3.28 10.35 -12.12
N THR A 6 2.38 10.53 -11.14
CA THR A 6 1.07 9.85 -11.14
C THR A 6 0.20 10.25 -12.34
N SER A 7 0.17 11.53 -12.73
CA SER A 7 -0.64 11.97 -13.87
C SER A 7 -0.18 11.28 -15.16
N ILE A 8 1.13 11.21 -15.38
CA ILE A 8 1.73 10.56 -16.55
C ILE A 8 1.41 9.06 -16.57
N LYS A 9 1.62 8.34 -15.45
CA LYS A 9 1.33 6.90 -15.37
C LYS A 9 -0.13 6.56 -15.64
N LYS A 10 -1.05 7.43 -15.25
CA LYS A 10 -2.49 7.26 -15.46
C LYS A 10 -3.00 7.83 -16.80
N GLY A 11 -2.12 8.35 -17.65
CA GLY A 11 -2.49 8.88 -18.97
C GLY A 11 -3.17 10.25 -18.94
N TYR A 12 -3.09 10.98 -17.82
CA TYR A 12 -3.56 12.37 -17.76
C TYR A 12 -2.55 13.31 -18.44
N ALA A 13 -3.04 14.20 -19.29
CA ALA A 13 -2.23 15.19 -20.00
C ALA A 13 -1.59 16.25 -19.07
N GLY A 14 -2.10 16.40 -17.85
CA GLY A 14 -1.65 17.38 -16.87
C GLY A 14 -2.20 17.10 -15.47
N LEU A 15 -1.61 17.75 -14.47
CA LEU A 15 -2.01 17.61 -13.07
C LEU A 15 -3.42 18.14 -12.79
N ASP A 16 -3.81 19.18 -13.51
CA ASP A 16 -5.13 19.82 -13.49
C ASP A 16 -6.25 18.86 -13.92
N GLN A 17 -5.92 17.82 -14.69
CA GLN A 17 -6.86 16.80 -15.14
C GLN A 17 -7.01 15.63 -14.15
N VAL A 18 -6.13 15.54 -13.13
CA VAL A 18 -6.21 14.48 -12.12
C VAL A 18 -7.35 14.79 -11.16
N PRO A 19 -8.36 13.92 -11.01
CA PRO A 19 -9.43 14.13 -10.05
C PRO A 19 -8.90 14.34 -8.63
N LEU A 20 -9.44 15.35 -7.93
CA LEU A 20 -8.95 15.73 -6.59
C LEU A 20 -9.02 14.57 -5.59
N ASN A 21 -10.04 13.73 -5.67
CA ASN A 21 -10.20 12.55 -4.82
C ASN A 21 -9.08 11.52 -5.08
N GLU A 22 -8.67 11.32 -6.32
CA GLU A 22 -7.53 10.46 -6.67
C GLU A 22 -6.21 11.04 -6.15
N LEU A 23 -6.00 12.34 -6.34
CA LEU A 23 -4.79 13.01 -5.86
C LEU A 23 -4.68 12.91 -4.33
N LYS A 24 -5.76 13.17 -3.59
CA LYS A 24 -5.84 13.00 -2.13
C LYS A 24 -5.54 11.56 -1.73
N LYS A 25 -6.09 10.58 -2.46
CA LYS A 25 -5.86 9.16 -2.19
C LYS A 25 -4.38 8.79 -2.31
N VAL A 26 -3.70 9.23 -3.37
CA VAL A 26 -2.29 8.95 -3.60
C VAL A 26 -1.42 9.64 -2.55
N VAL A 27 -1.62 10.94 -2.32
CA VAL A 27 -0.85 11.69 -1.32
C VAL A 27 -0.99 11.08 0.07
N ASN A 28 -2.22 10.79 0.50
CA ASN A 28 -2.47 10.21 1.81
C ASN A 28 -1.95 8.77 1.96
N TYR A 29 -1.67 8.07 0.87
CA TYR A 29 -1.09 6.72 0.91
C TYR A 29 0.40 6.74 1.26
N HIS A 30 1.07 7.87 1.02
CA HIS A 30 2.47 8.10 1.42
C HIS A 30 2.59 8.50 2.90
N ILE A 31 1.47 8.77 3.58
CA ILE A 31 1.44 9.13 5.00
C ILE A 31 1.02 7.91 5.81
N VAL A 32 1.99 7.26 6.45
CA VAL A 32 1.73 6.15 7.38
C VAL A 32 1.20 6.66 8.72
N TYR A 33 0.41 5.85 9.42
CA TYR A 33 -0.30 6.27 10.62
C TYR A 33 0.64 6.56 11.81
N TYR A 34 1.71 5.78 11.95
CA TYR A 34 2.69 5.88 13.04
C TYR A 34 4.08 6.25 12.49
N ALA A 35 4.91 6.86 13.33
CA ALA A 35 6.30 7.18 13.04
C ALA A 35 7.17 5.91 13.14
N PHE A 36 7.22 5.14 12.06
CA PHE A 36 8.04 3.94 11.97
C PHE A 36 9.48 4.31 11.56
N ASP A 37 10.44 3.97 12.42
CA ASP A 37 11.85 3.91 12.02
C ASP A 37 12.12 2.68 11.14
N LYS A 38 13.35 2.57 10.64
CA LYS A 38 13.76 1.49 9.75
C LYS A 38 13.48 0.11 10.35
N LEU A 39 13.80 -0.09 11.63
CA LEU A 39 13.60 -1.37 12.30
C LEU A 39 12.11 -1.71 12.38
N LYS A 40 11.27 -0.77 12.80
CA LYS A 40 9.83 -0.97 12.90
C LYS A 40 9.17 -1.23 11.55
N PHE A 41 9.66 -0.66 10.45
CA PHE A 41 9.18 -1.04 9.12
C PHE A 41 9.60 -2.46 8.72
N THR A 42 10.84 -2.85 9.01
CA THR A 42 11.32 -4.19 8.64
C THR A 42 10.77 -5.31 9.52
N ASN A 43 10.39 -4.99 10.75
CA ASN A 43 9.99 -5.94 11.78
C ASN A 43 8.95 -5.37 12.76
N TYR A 44 7.81 -4.92 12.23
CA TYR A 44 6.68 -4.56 13.09
C TYR A 44 6.15 -5.81 13.81
N GLN A 45 5.95 -5.73 15.12
CA GLN A 45 5.37 -6.80 15.94
C GLN A 45 4.26 -6.23 16.84
N PRO A 46 3.09 -6.88 16.97
CA PRO A 46 1.97 -6.38 17.77
C PRO A 46 2.31 -6.19 19.25
N GLN A 47 3.24 -6.99 19.76
CA GLN A 47 3.72 -6.96 21.15
C GLN A 47 4.87 -5.95 21.35
N GLY A 48 5.20 -5.16 20.33
CA GLY A 48 6.32 -4.23 20.33
C GLY A 48 7.63 -4.89 19.91
N VAL A 49 8.65 -4.06 19.68
CA VAL A 49 9.98 -4.52 19.23
C VAL A 49 10.79 -5.17 20.36
N ASP A 50 10.38 -5.00 21.61
CA ASP A 50 11.10 -5.48 22.80
C ASP A 50 10.93 -6.99 23.04
N LYS A 51 9.84 -7.57 22.52
CA LYS A 51 9.61 -9.03 22.53
C LYS A 51 9.84 -9.57 21.13
N VAL A 52 11.12 -9.71 20.77
CA VAL A 52 11.50 -10.25 19.46
C VAL A 52 11.01 -11.69 19.36
N GLU A 53 10.02 -11.92 18.50
CA GLU A 53 9.63 -13.27 18.06
C GLU A 53 10.29 -13.56 16.69
N PRO A 54 11.43 -14.29 16.63
CA PRO A 54 12.19 -14.46 15.39
C PRO A 54 11.38 -15.16 14.28
N LEU A 55 10.53 -16.11 14.68
CA LEU A 55 9.63 -16.84 13.77
C LEU A 55 8.48 -15.98 13.23
N ARG A 56 8.33 -14.75 13.71
CA ARG A 56 7.32 -13.79 13.24
C ARG A 56 7.94 -12.51 12.69
N ALA A 57 9.26 -12.47 12.53
CA ALA A 57 9.94 -11.29 12.08
C ALA A 57 9.45 -10.83 10.70
N GLY A 58 9.12 -9.55 10.57
CA GLY A 58 8.62 -8.98 9.31
C GLY A 58 7.28 -9.55 8.80
N LEU A 59 6.56 -10.37 9.57
CA LEU A 59 5.27 -10.94 9.14
C LEU A 59 4.11 -9.95 9.23
N TYR A 60 4.24 -8.86 10.00
CA TYR A 60 3.26 -7.77 10.05
C TYR A 60 3.63 -6.64 9.08
N TYR A 61 3.75 -7.01 7.82
CA TYR A 61 4.27 -6.17 6.73
C TYR A 61 3.29 -5.13 6.19
N LYS A 62 2.05 -5.08 6.67
CA LYS A 62 1.00 -4.17 6.19
C LYS A 62 0.84 -3.00 7.17
N HIS A 63 1.16 -1.78 6.72
CA HIS A 63 1.13 -0.58 7.54
C HIS A 63 -0.05 0.31 7.17
N ARG A 64 -0.87 0.68 8.16
CA ARG A 64 -2.02 1.57 7.95
C ARG A 64 -1.56 2.95 7.45
N THR A 65 -2.18 3.45 6.41
CA THR A 65 -1.95 4.80 5.86
C THR A 65 -3.08 5.75 6.22
N ARG A 66 -2.96 7.03 5.86
CA ARG A 66 -4.05 8.01 5.93
C ARG A 66 -4.96 7.97 4.68
N SER A 67 -4.67 7.09 3.73
CA SER A 67 -5.45 6.95 2.49
C SER A 67 -6.72 6.14 2.74
N LYS A 68 -7.85 6.67 2.28
CA LYS A 68 -9.18 6.07 2.41
C LYS A 68 -10.08 6.55 1.28
N ASP A 69 -11.00 5.70 0.86
CA ASP A 69 -12.03 6.08 -0.11
C ASP A 69 -13.15 6.89 0.55
N GLU A 70 -13.74 7.79 -0.23
CA GLU A 70 -14.91 8.56 0.20
C GLU A 70 -16.10 7.63 0.48
N ILE A 71 -16.96 8.03 1.43
CA ILE A 71 -18.16 7.26 1.76
C ILE A 71 -19.01 7.11 0.51
N SER A 72 -19.28 5.88 0.11
CA SER A 72 -20.15 5.58 -1.03
C SER A 72 -21.55 5.18 -0.58
N THR A 73 -22.49 5.15 -1.52
CA THR A 73 -23.85 4.66 -1.28
C THR A 73 -24.19 3.57 -2.28
N LEU A 74 -24.72 2.45 -1.80
CA LEU A 74 -25.27 1.39 -2.65
C LEU A 74 -26.71 1.07 -2.26
N PRO A 75 -27.58 0.75 -3.22
CA PRO A 75 -28.89 0.20 -2.94
C PRO A 75 -28.74 -1.22 -2.36
N ASP A 76 -29.46 -1.50 -1.29
CA ASP A 76 -29.58 -2.83 -0.70
C ASP A 76 -30.32 -3.76 -1.69
N PRO A 77 -29.71 -4.88 -2.12
CA PRO A 77 -30.31 -5.74 -3.14
C PRO A 77 -31.59 -6.44 -2.67
N VAL A 78 -31.85 -6.50 -1.36
CA VAL A 78 -33.04 -7.14 -0.78
C VAL A 78 -34.13 -6.11 -0.51
N THR A 79 -33.78 -4.95 0.05
CA THR A 79 -34.77 -3.95 0.50
C THR A 79 -34.94 -2.76 -0.44
N GLY A 80 -34.04 -2.57 -1.40
CA GLY A 80 -33.99 -1.39 -2.26
C GLY A 80 -33.56 -0.10 -1.55
N ALA A 81 -33.32 -0.13 -0.23
CA ALA A 81 -32.95 1.04 0.54
C ALA A 81 -31.50 1.45 0.29
N THR A 82 -31.23 2.76 0.19
CA THR A 82 -29.87 3.28 0.07
C THR A 82 -29.10 3.12 1.37
N ARG A 83 -27.95 2.42 1.33
CA ARG A 83 -27.03 2.23 2.46
C ARG A 83 -25.74 3.01 2.23
N LYS A 84 -25.23 3.63 3.30
CA LYS A 84 -23.89 4.27 3.31
C LYS A 84 -22.82 3.23 3.61
N ILE A 85 -21.76 3.23 2.82
CA ILE A 85 -20.62 2.31 2.94
C ILE A 85 -19.41 3.10 3.42
N PHE A 86 -18.89 2.68 4.58
CA PHE A 86 -17.68 3.24 5.15
C PHE A 86 -16.48 2.37 4.78
N HIS A 87 -15.59 2.92 3.97
CA HIS A 87 -14.35 2.24 3.60
C HIS A 87 -13.31 2.29 4.72
N LYS A 88 -12.49 1.26 4.83
CA LYS A 88 -11.35 1.23 5.75
C LYS A 88 -10.14 1.92 5.11
N ASP A 89 -9.18 2.28 5.95
CA ASP A 89 -7.91 2.84 5.48
C ASP A 89 -7.12 1.80 4.70
N ARG A 90 -6.38 2.27 3.70
CA ARG A 90 -5.51 1.42 2.87
C ARG A 90 -4.22 1.11 3.61
N PHE A 91 -3.69 -0.08 3.38
CA PHE A 91 -2.47 -0.56 4.00
C PHE A 91 -1.34 -0.63 2.98
N LEU A 92 -0.22 0.01 3.32
CA LEU A 92 1.04 -0.03 2.59
C LEU A 92 1.79 -1.33 2.93
N PRO A 93 2.00 -2.24 1.97
CA PRO A 93 2.87 -3.39 2.18
C PRO A 93 4.35 -2.97 2.16
N VAL A 94 5.12 -3.46 3.13
CA VAL A 94 6.57 -3.26 3.24
C VAL A 94 7.27 -4.61 3.16
N PHE A 95 7.99 -4.83 2.07
CA PHE A 95 8.67 -6.09 1.80
C PHE A 95 10.12 -5.99 2.25
N SER A 96 10.45 -6.61 3.39
CA SER A 96 11.79 -6.63 3.97
C SER A 96 12.49 -7.97 3.75
N ASN A 97 13.82 -7.98 3.82
CA ASN A 97 14.58 -9.23 3.83
C ASN A 97 14.15 -10.16 4.99
N MET A 98 13.79 -9.61 6.16
CA MET A 98 13.29 -10.39 7.28
C MET A 98 11.97 -11.11 6.94
N HIS A 99 11.03 -10.43 6.28
CA HIS A 99 9.76 -11.01 5.87
C HIS A 99 9.93 -12.29 5.05
N PHE A 100 10.81 -12.24 4.05
CA PHE A 100 11.06 -13.36 3.17
C PHE A 100 11.91 -14.45 3.83
N ALA A 101 12.92 -14.07 4.62
CA ALA A 101 13.72 -15.00 5.40
C ALA A 101 12.88 -15.81 6.38
N THR A 102 11.96 -15.17 7.12
CA THR A 102 11.03 -15.85 8.03
C THR A 102 10.08 -16.80 7.30
N LYS A 103 9.73 -16.51 6.03
CA LYS A 103 8.93 -17.40 5.18
C LYS A 103 9.75 -18.51 4.50
N GLY A 104 11.08 -18.45 4.55
CA GLY A 104 11.97 -19.41 3.89
C GLY A 104 11.91 -19.34 2.36
N ILE A 105 11.62 -18.18 1.78
CA ILE A 105 11.51 -17.98 0.33
C ILE A 105 12.48 -16.90 -0.15
N ASP A 106 12.91 -17.00 -1.41
CA ASP A 106 13.80 -15.99 -2.00
C ASP A 106 13.09 -14.65 -2.15
N ALA A 107 13.72 -13.59 -1.65
CA ALA A 107 13.11 -12.27 -1.60
C ALA A 107 12.95 -11.65 -3.00
N LYS A 108 14.01 -11.72 -3.82
CA LYS A 108 14.07 -11.01 -5.10
C LYS A 108 13.07 -11.57 -6.12
N SER A 109 13.04 -12.89 -6.29
CA SER A 109 12.12 -13.56 -7.21
C SER A 109 10.66 -13.39 -6.81
N ASN A 110 10.34 -13.52 -5.52
CA ASN A 110 8.96 -13.34 -5.03
C ASN A 110 8.52 -11.88 -5.13
N TYR A 111 9.40 -10.92 -4.86
CA TYR A 111 9.09 -9.51 -5.03
C TYR A 111 8.86 -9.16 -6.51
N ALA A 112 9.76 -9.58 -7.39
CA ALA A 112 9.69 -9.31 -8.83
C ALA A 112 8.45 -9.95 -9.49
N TYR A 113 7.91 -11.04 -8.92
CA TYR A 113 6.64 -11.61 -9.38
C TYR A 113 5.47 -10.61 -9.28
N PHE A 114 5.41 -9.81 -8.20
CA PHE A 114 4.37 -8.81 -8.00
C PHE A 114 4.71 -7.45 -8.62
N TYR A 115 5.99 -7.09 -8.65
CA TYR A 115 6.47 -5.80 -9.14
C TYR A 115 7.63 -6.00 -10.13
N PRO A 116 7.36 -6.49 -11.35
CA PRO A 116 8.40 -6.82 -12.33
C PRO A 116 9.17 -5.59 -12.82
N GLU A 117 8.52 -4.42 -12.81
CA GLU A 117 9.13 -3.14 -13.20
C GLU A 117 9.91 -2.47 -12.05
N SER A 118 9.89 -3.05 -10.86
CA SER A 118 10.57 -2.49 -9.69
C SER A 118 11.88 -3.22 -9.39
N THR A 119 12.84 -2.49 -8.83
CA THR A 119 14.11 -3.06 -8.41
C THR A 119 14.07 -3.46 -6.94
N TRP A 120 14.34 -4.74 -6.65
CA TRP A 120 14.50 -5.23 -5.29
C TRP A 120 15.65 -4.54 -4.55
N ASN A 121 15.47 -4.24 -3.26
CA ASN A 121 16.47 -3.59 -2.41
C ASN A 121 17.31 -4.62 -1.62
N ASP A 122 18.45 -5.03 -2.18
CA ASP A 122 19.38 -5.92 -1.49
C ASP A 122 19.89 -5.26 -0.20
N GLY A 123 19.69 -5.92 0.96
CA GLY A 123 20.03 -5.37 2.28
C GLY A 123 19.10 -4.25 2.80
N GLY A 124 18.08 -3.87 2.01
CA GLY A 124 17.08 -2.87 2.36
C GLY A 124 15.68 -3.46 2.48
N PHE A 125 14.69 -2.66 2.08
CA PHE A 125 13.31 -3.08 1.89
C PHE A 125 12.63 -2.24 0.80
N ASN A 126 11.52 -2.75 0.28
CA ASN A 126 10.66 -2.06 -0.69
C ASN A 126 9.33 -1.71 -0.04
N MET A 127 8.77 -0.55 -0.38
CA MET A 127 7.43 -0.12 0.01
C MET A 127 6.53 -0.25 -1.23
N SER A 128 5.69 -1.29 -1.26
CA SER A 128 4.91 -1.65 -2.46
C SER A 128 5.83 -1.77 -3.70
N ASN A 129 5.56 -1.01 -4.77
CA ASN A 129 6.32 -0.93 -6.01
C ASN A 129 7.61 -0.09 -5.92
N ALA A 130 7.88 0.60 -4.81
CA ALA A 130 9.00 1.53 -4.72
C ALA A 130 10.13 0.99 -3.83
N ARG A 131 11.37 1.21 -4.25
CA ARG A 131 12.58 0.94 -3.47
C ARG A 131 12.87 2.13 -2.56
N VAL A 132 13.25 1.84 -1.31
CA VAL A 132 13.71 2.88 -0.39
C VAL A 132 15.18 3.22 -0.66
N GLN A 133 15.46 4.48 -0.96
CA GLN A 133 16.81 5.01 -1.20
C GLN A 133 17.45 5.54 0.09
N GLU A 134 16.70 6.35 0.83
CA GLU A 134 17.16 6.93 2.10
C GLU A 134 16.18 6.59 3.23
N TYR A 135 16.74 6.30 4.39
CA TYR A 135 16.00 5.72 5.51
C TYR A 135 15.91 6.71 6.66
N ALA A 136 14.70 6.84 7.21
CA ALA A 136 14.45 7.40 8.53
C ALA A 136 15.09 8.78 8.78
N ILE A 137 14.95 9.72 7.83
CA ILE A 137 15.39 11.10 8.02
C ILE A 137 14.52 11.72 9.14
N PRO A 138 15.11 12.14 10.27
CA PRO A 138 14.33 12.60 11.42
C PRO A 138 13.62 13.93 11.14
N THR A 139 12.38 14.04 11.62
CA THR A 139 11.58 15.28 11.64
C THR A 139 10.94 15.48 13.01
N ASP A 140 10.32 16.64 13.24
CA ASP A 140 9.67 16.98 14.52
C ASP A 140 8.59 15.97 14.96
N ASN A 141 7.98 15.27 14.01
CA ASN A 141 6.84 14.38 14.24
C ASN A 141 7.01 12.97 13.66
N GLY A 142 8.23 12.59 13.27
CA GLY A 142 8.51 11.25 12.77
C GLY A 142 9.70 11.17 11.84
N TYR A 143 9.49 10.49 10.71
CA TYR A 143 10.55 10.15 9.79
C TYR A 143 10.12 10.34 8.34
N VAL A 144 11.03 10.82 7.50
CA VAL A 144 10.89 10.88 6.05
C VAL A 144 11.74 9.77 5.41
N TYR A 145 11.17 9.12 4.40
CA TYR A 145 11.83 8.12 3.58
C TYR A 145 11.83 8.60 2.13
N ILE A 146 12.99 8.50 1.48
CA ILE A 146 13.13 8.84 0.06
C ILE A 146 13.00 7.56 -0.75
N LEU A 147 12.14 7.61 -1.76
CA LEU A 147 11.78 6.47 -2.61
C LEU A 147 12.18 6.76 -4.05
N ASP A 148 12.47 5.73 -4.82
CA ASP A 148 12.80 5.86 -6.25
C ASP A 148 11.58 6.00 -7.17
N ASP A 149 10.39 5.65 -6.67
CA ASP A 149 9.13 5.73 -7.40
C ASP A 149 7.98 6.17 -6.48
N VAL A 150 6.90 6.63 -7.11
CA VAL A 150 5.63 6.93 -6.45
C VAL A 150 4.94 5.63 -6.07
N ILE A 151 4.51 5.53 -4.81
CA ILE A 151 3.75 4.38 -4.34
C ILE A 151 2.30 4.51 -4.81
N GLU A 152 1.82 3.46 -5.49
CA GLU A 152 0.44 3.41 -5.96
C GLU A 152 -0.47 2.65 -4.97
N PRO A 153 -1.62 3.23 -4.57
CA PRO A 153 -2.60 2.52 -3.75
C PRO A 153 -3.16 1.32 -4.53
N LEU A 154 -2.98 0.12 -3.99
CA LEU A 154 -3.53 -1.10 -4.57
C LEU A 154 -5.06 -1.04 -4.59
N GLU A 155 -5.68 -1.50 -5.69
CA GLU A 155 -7.13 -1.55 -5.81
C GLU A 155 -7.75 -2.59 -4.87
N THR A 156 -9.04 -2.42 -4.58
CA THR A 156 -9.77 -3.44 -3.81
C THR A 156 -10.15 -4.60 -4.73
N LEU A 157 -10.34 -5.79 -4.16
CA LEU A 157 -10.81 -6.95 -4.94
C LEU A 157 -12.12 -6.64 -5.69
N HIS A 158 -13.05 -5.91 -5.07
CA HIS A 158 -14.30 -5.50 -5.73
C HIS A 158 -14.05 -4.66 -6.98
N THR A 159 -13.16 -3.68 -6.89
CA THR A 159 -12.80 -2.83 -8.03
C THR A 159 -12.16 -3.64 -9.17
N VAL A 160 -11.31 -4.61 -8.84
CA VAL A 160 -10.67 -5.48 -9.85
C VAL A 160 -11.71 -6.40 -10.50
N LEU A 161 -12.61 -6.99 -9.71
CA LEU A 161 -13.67 -7.86 -10.19
C LEU A 161 -14.66 -7.12 -11.10
N GLU A 162 -15.03 -5.88 -10.77
CA GLU A 162 -15.90 -5.03 -11.61
C GLU A 162 -15.28 -4.72 -12.97
N LYS A 163 -13.95 -4.57 -13.03
CA LYS A 163 -13.22 -4.28 -14.27
C LYS A 163 -13.02 -5.52 -15.15
N GLN A 164 -13.05 -6.72 -14.58
CA GLN A 164 -12.89 -7.96 -15.33
C GLN A 164 -14.25 -8.57 -15.66
N THR A 165 -14.73 -8.31 -16.89
CA THR A 165 -15.98 -8.89 -17.43
C THR A 165 -16.05 -10.41 -17.31
N GLU A 166 -14.91 -11.10 -17.39
CA GLU A 166 -14.80 -12.57 -17.24
C GLU A 166 -15.03 -13.07 -15.80
N LEU A 167 -14.85 -12.20 -14.78
CA LEU A 167 -15.05 -12.54 -13.36
C LEU A 167 -16.34 -11.96 -12.77
N CYS A 168 -17.14 -11.24 -13.56
CA CYS A 168 -18.44 -10.68 -13.15
C CYS A 168 -19.45 -11.71 -12.62
N ARG A 169 -19.20 -13.02 -12.76
CA ARG A 169 -20.02 -14.10 -12.20
C ARG A 169 -19.69 -14.47 -10.75
N PHE A 170 -18.54 -14.05 -10.22
CA PHE A 170 -18.12 -14.32 -8.84
C PHE A 170 -18.80 -13.47 -7.74
N PRO A 171 -19.15 -12.18 -7.93
CA PRO A 171 -19.75 -11.38 -6.86
C PRO A 171 -21.20 -11.78 -6.49
N ALA A 172 -21.79 -12.78 -7.16
CA ALA A 172 -23.14 -13.26 -6.84
C ALA A 172 -23.23 -14.12 -5.56
N TYR A 173 -22.11 -14.43 -4.89
CA TYR A 173 -22.07 -15.40 -3.77
C TYR A 173 -21.26 -14.96 -2.53
N LEU A 174 -20.92 -13.67 -2.40
CA LEU A 174 -20.28 -13.09 -1.20
C LEU A 174 -21.14 -11.96 -0.63
#